data_AF-A0AB34Z3W8-F1
#
_entry.id   AF-A0AB34Z3W8-F1
#
_cell.length_a   1.000
_cell.length_b   1.000
_cell.length_c   1.000
_cell.angle_alpha   90.00
_cell.angle_beta   90.00
_cell.angle_gamma   90.00
#
_symmetry.space_group_name_H-M   'P 1'
#
loop_
_entity.id
_entity.type
_entity.pdbx_description
1 polymer ?
#
loop_
_entity_poly.entity_id
_entity_poly.type
_entity_poly.pdbx_seq_one_letter_code
_entity_poly.pdbx_strand_id
1 'polypeptide(L)'
;MNNLAYRTYDIESIKNEFLNIGFSKEAIDFVFLHNDNYSFEYLKEKIIDVEKTLRKDISNLDIKIDNVEKNLNTKIDSLDTKIDNVEKNLNTKIDFIEKNLNYKIDSLDTKIDSVNTKIDFVEKNLQKDLFILNTKIGNVEKNLNTKIDNEVKNLRKDLNTGNRLIHFMILTAAILGPILNALFMKYLQFIK
;
A
#
# COMPACT_ATOMS: atom_id res chain seq x y z
N MET A 1 98.47 -4.37 60.96
CA MET A 1 97.61 -3.80 59.89
C MET A 1 96.17 -4.01 60.33
N ASN A 2 95.51 -2.97 60.84
CA ASN A 2 94.14 -3.08 61.34
C ASN A 2 93.18 -3.22 60.16
N ASN A 3 92.35 -4.25 60.23
CA ASN A 3 91.35 -4.62 59.25
C ASN A 3 90.27 -3.53 59.18
N LEU A 4 90.27 -2.72 58.12
CA LEU A 4 89.20 -1.78 57.80
C LEU A 4 88.03 -2.57 57.21
N ALA A 5 87.22 -3.15 58.10
CA ALA A 5 85.91 -3.66 57.71
C ALA A 5 85.07 -2.47 57.21
N TYR A 6 84.82 -2.41 55.90
CA TYR A 6 83.86 -1.48 55.32
C TYR A 6 82.48 -1.82 55.87
N ARG A 7 82.07 -1.15 56.95
CA ARG A 7 80.68 -1.14 57.39
C ARG A 7 79.90 -0.30 56.37
N THR A 8 79.00 -0.95 55.63
CA THR A 8 77.98 -0.24 54.86
C THR A 8 76.95 0.29 55.87
N TYR A 9 77.03 1.58 56.17
CA TYR A 9 76.03 2.25 56.98
C TYR A 9 74.94 2.79 56.05
N ASP A 10 73.67 2.45 56.30
CA ASP A 10 72.57 3.18 55.68
C ASP A 10 72.45 4.57 56.33
N ILE A 11 71.84 5.51 55.60
CA ILE A 11 71.69 6.89 56.04
C ILE A 11 71.00 6.98 57.41
N GLU A 12 70.05 6.10 57.69
CA GLU A 12 69.30 6.07 58.93
C GLU A 12 70.19 5.64 60.12
N SER A 13 71.08 4.66 59.91
CA SER A 13 72.08 4.24 60.89
C SER A 13 73.07 5.36 61.18
N ILE A 14 73.50 6.11 60.17
CA ILE A 14 74.41 7.26 60.35
C ILE A 14 73.69 8.39 61.11
N LYS A 15 72.43 8.69 60.80
CA LYS A 15 71.61 9.66 61.55
C LYS A 15 71.50 9.27 63.03
N ASN A 16 71.21 8.00 63.31
CA ASN A 16 71.10 7.48 64.66
C ASN A 16 72.44 7.56 65.42
N GLU A 17 73.57 7.31 64.75
CA GLU A 17 74.91 7.45 65.35
C GLU A 17 75.22 8.92 65.69
N PHE A 18 74.92 9.87 64.80
CA PHE A 18 75.09 11.30 65.08
C PHE A 18 74.20 11.79 66.24
N LEU A 19 72.96 11.31 66.33
CA LEU A 19 72.09 11.59 67.48
C LEU A 19 72.69 11.05 68.79
N ASN A 20 73.22 9.82 68.77
CA ASN A 20 73.79 9.16 69.95
C ASN A 20 75.06 9.84 70.48
N ILE A 21 75.83 10.51 69.62
CA ILE A 21 77.02 11.27 70.02
C ILE A 21 76.73 12.75 70.33
N GLY A 22 75.46 13.16 70.32
CA GLY A 22 75.00 14.45 70.86
C GLY A 22 74.77 15.59 69.84
N PHE A 23 74.72 15.30 68.53
CA PHE A 23 74.30 16.30 67.56
C PHE A 23 72.79 16.55 67.62
N SER A 24 72.36 17.80 67.43
CA SER A 24 70.93 18.12 67.34
C SER A 24 70.34 17.63 66.01
N LYS A 25 69.05 17.34 66.01
CA LYS A 25 68.34 16.87 64.81
C LYS A 25 68.46 17.87 63.66
N GLU A 26 68.42 19.16 63.96
CA GLU A 26 68.53 20.25 62.99
C GLU A 26 69.93 20.32 62.35
N ALA A 27 71.00 20.10 63.14
CA ALA A 27 72.37 20.09 62.63
C ALA A 27 72.65 18.86 61.74
N ILE A 28 72.12 17.71 62.13
CA ILE A 28 72.16 16.47 61.35
C ILE A 28 71.40 16.69 60.03
N ASP A 29 70.14 17.14 60.12
CA ASP A 29 69.32 17.39 58.94
C ASP A 29 69.97 18.43 58.01
N PHE A 30 70.63 19.48 58.52
CA PHE A 30 71.38 20.46 57.71
C PHE A 30 72.54 19.83 56.94
N VAL A 31 73.40 19.03 57.60
CA VAL A 31 74.54 18.38 56.96
C VAL A 31 74.10 17.35 55.93
N PHE A 32 73.06 16.59 56.23
CA PHE A 32 72.49 15.62 55.29
C PHE A 32 71.79 16.32 54.12
N LEU A 33 71.08 17.44 54.32
CA LEU A 33 70.45 18.19 53.22
C LEU A 33 71.48 18.69 52.18
N HIS A 34 72.67 19.10 52.65
CA HIS A 34 73.75 19.60 51.80
C HIS A 34 74.72 18.51 51.35
N ASN A 35 74.46 17.26 51.73
CA ASN A 35 75.21 16.11 51.23
C ASN A 35 74.52 15.61 49.95
N ASP A 36 75.19 15.76 48.81
CA ASP A 36 74.67 15.34 47.51
C ASP A 36 74.24 13.87 47.48
N ASN A 37 74.91 12.99 48.25
CA ASN A 37 74.59 11.56 48.33
C ASN A 37 73.26 11.30 49.08
N TYR A 38 72.97 12.07 50.12
CA TYR A 38 71.68 11.98 50.85
C TYR A 38 70.52 12.46 49.99
N SER A 39 70.68 13.60 49.31
CA SER A 39 69.68 14.14 48.39
C SER A 39 69.42 13.19 47.22
N PHE A 40 70.46 12.52 46.71
CA PHE A 40 70.33 11.49 45.68
C PHE A 40 69.53 10.27 46.16
N GLU A 41 69.88 9.67 47.31
CA GLU A 41 69.15 8.51 47.83
C GLU A 41 67.69 8.86 48.18
N TYR A 42 67.42 10.04 48.76
CA TYR A 42 66.05 10.50 49.00
C TYR A 42 65.25 10.64 47.70
N LEU A 43 65.83 11.24 46.66
CA LEU A 43 65.18 11.39 45.35
C LEU A 43 64.92 10.03 44.71
N LYS A 44 65.87 9.09 44.81
CA LYS A 44 65.75 7.73 44.30
C LYS A 44 64.59 6.97 44.95
N GLU A 45 64.45 7.05 46.27
CA GLU A 45 63.30 6.47 46.98
C GLU A 45 61.97 7.08 46.49
N LYS A 46 61.91 8.42 46.33
CA LYS A 46 60.71 9.08 45.77
C LYS A 46 60.39 8.64 44.34
N ILE A 47 61.40 8.45 43.50
CA ILE A 47 61.22 7.94 42.14
C ILE A 47 60.67 6.51 42.16
N ILE A 48 61.18 5.65 43.05
CA ILE A 48 60.68 4.27 43.22
C ILE A 48 59.21 4.27 43.65
N ASP A 49 58.82 5.13 44.60
CA ASP A 49 57.43 5.26 45.05
C ASP A 49 56.49 5.73 43.92
N VAL A 50 56.93 6.72 43.14
CA VAL A 50 56.16 7.20 41.97
C VAL A 50 56.04 6.11 40.92
N GLU A 51 57.14 5.41 40.60
CA GLU A 51 57.13 4.30 39.65
C GLU A 51 56.17 3.18 40.09
N LYS A 52 56.20 2.82 41.37
CA LYS A 52 55.30 1.81 41.94
C LYS A 52 53.83 2.23 41.83
N THR A 53 53.54 3.50 42.10
CA THR A 53 52.18 4.06 41.99
C THR A 53 51.72 4.06 40.54
N LEU A 54 52.55 4.55 39.61
CA LEU A 54 52.24 4.56 38.18
C LEU A 54 52.02 3.16 37.62
N ARG A 55 52.84 2.17 37.98
CA ARG A 55 52.64 0.76 37.59
C ARG A 55 51.28 0.22 38.06
N LYS A 56 50.86 0.57 39.27
CA LYS A 56 49.54 0.19 39.80
C LYS A 56 48.41 0.87 39.04
N ASP A 57 48.54 2.16 38.75
CA ASP A 57 47.53 2.91 38.00
C ASP A 57 47.39 2.40 36.56
N ILE A 58 48.51 2.09 35.89
CA ILE A 58 48.51 1.47 34.56
C ILE A 58 47.79 0.11 34.62
N SER A 59 48.15 -0.75 35.57
CA SER A 59 47.48 -2.06 35.72
C SER A 59 45.97 -1.92 35.98
N ASN A 60 45.56 -0.92 36.77
CA ASN A 60 44.14 -0.63 37.00
C ASN A 60 43.44 -0.11 35.72
N LEU A 61 44.13 0.68 34.90
CA LEU A 61 43.62 1.17 33.63
C LEU A 61 43.47 0.02 32.62
N ASP A 62 44.44 -0.88 32.53
CA ASP A 62 44.36 -2.07 31.66
C ASP A 62 43.11 -2.91 32.02
N ILE A 63 42.89 -3.19 33.31
CA ILE A 63 41.69 -3.90 33.79
C ILE A 63 40.40 -3.14 33.43
N LYS A 64 40.39 -1.82 33.51
CA LYS A 64 39.22 -1.01 33.13
C LYS A 64 38.97 -1.06 31.62
N ILE A 65 40.01 -0.99 30.81
CA ILE A 65 39.94 -1.07 29.35
C ILE A 65 39.42 -2.45 28.93
N ASP A 66 39.97 -3.53 29.48
CA ASP A 66 39.51 -4.91 29.21
C ASP A 66 38.03 -5.09 29.54
N ASN A 67 37.59 -4.54 30.68
CA ASN A 67 36.18 -4.60 31.08
C ASN A 67 35.27 -3.78 30.14
N VAL A 68 35.72 -2.61 29.69
CA VAL A 68 34.97 -1.80 28.72
C VAL A 68 34.88 -2.54 27.38
N GLU A 69 35.98 -3.09 26.88
CA GLU A 69 36.03 -3.86 25.64
C GLU A 69 35.06 -5.06 25.70
N LYS A 70 35.14 -5.86 26.77
CA LYS A 70 34.24 -7.00 26.96
C LYS A 70 32.76 -6.60 27.01
N ASN A 71 32.45 -5.50 27.70
CA ASN A 71 31.08 -5.00 27.80
C ASN A 71 30.57 -4.46 26.46
N LEU A 72 31.42 -3.80 25.67
CA LEU A 72 31.08 -3.33 24.34
C LEU A 72 30.85 -4.50 23.38
N ASN A 73 31.74 -5.49 23.36
CA ASN A 73 31.57 -6.70 22.54
C ASN A 73 30.25 -7.42 22.87
N THR A 74 29.95 -7.61 24.16
CA THR A 74 28.67 -8.20 24.59
C THR A 74 27.45 -7.40 24.12
N LYS A 75 27.54 -6.06 24.16
CA LYS A 75 26.45 -5.19 23.68
C LYS A 75 26.30 -5.25 22.16
N ILE A 76 27.41 -5.32 21.42
CA ILE A 76 27.42 -5.45 19.96
C ILE A 76 26.79 -6.79 19.57
N ASP A 77 27.23 -7.92 20.15
CA ASP A 77 26.64 -9.24 19.90
C ASP A 77 25.13 -9.29 20.18
N SER A 78 24.69 -8.60 21.26
CA SER A 78 23.27 -8.47 21.59
C SER A 78 22.49 -7.63 20.58
N LEU A 79 23.11 -6.57 20.03
CA LEU A 79 22.51 -5.75 18.99
C LEU A 79 22.41 -6.52 17.68
N ASP A 80 23.47 -7.23 17.28
CA ASP A 80 23.47 -8.08 16.08
C ASP A 80 22.35 -9.12 16.15
N THR A 81 22.23 -9.81 17.29
CA THR A 81 21.13 -10.77 17.52
C THR A 81 19.75 -10.12 17.43
N LYS A 82 19.60 -8.87 17.89
CA LYS A 82 18.32 -8.14 17.79
C LYS A 82 18.03 -7.73 16.35
N ILE A 83 19.04 -7.30 15.61
CA ILE A 83 18.93 -6.92 14.19
C ILE A 83 18.50 -8.14 13.38
N ASP A 84 19.18 -9.28 13.53
CA ASP A 84 18.84 -10.53 12.83
C ASP A 84 17.39 -10.97 13.10
N ASN A 85 16.95 -10.87 14.36
CA ASN A 85 15.58 -11.20 14.73
C ASN A 85 14.56 -10.23 14.11
N VAL A 86 14.86 -8.93 14.05
CA VAL A 86 14.00 -7.94 13.40
C VAL A 86 13.93 -8.22 11.91
N GLU A 87 15.05 -8.45 11.24
CA GLU A 87 15.13 -8.77 9.81
C GLU A 87 14.29 -10.01 9.49
N LYS A 88 14.51 -11.12 10.20
CA LYS A 88 13.76 -12.37 10.00
C LYS A 88 12.25 -12.18 10.19
N ASN A 89 11.85 -11.43 11.22
CA ASN A 89 10.44 -11.16 11.50
C ASN A 89 9.80 -10.26 10.43
N LEU A 90 10.54 -9.27 9.93
CA LEU A 90 10.07 -8.41 8.85
C LEU A 90 9.92 -9.19 7.54
N ASN A 91 10.92 -9.98 7.15
CA ASN A 91 10.85 -10.84 5.97
C ASN A 91 9.63 -11.77 6.03
N THR A 92 9.44 -12.47 7.16
CA THR A 92 8.29 -13.37 7.35
C THR A 92 6.94 -12.63 7.23
N LYS A 93 6.84 -11.41 7.78
CA LYS A 93 5.61 -10.60 7.69
C LYS A 93 5.37 -10.11 6.27
N ILE A 94 6.41 -9.68 5.57
CA ILE A 94 6.34 -9.21 4.18
C ILE A 94 5.88 -10.37 3.29
N ASP A 95 6.52 -11.53 3.38
CA ASP A 95 6.17 -12.73 2.60
C ASP A 95 4.71 -13.15 2.83
N PHE A 96 4.25 -13.11 4.09
CA PHE A 96 2.87 -13.42 4.43
C PHE A 96 1.88 -12.42 3.82
N ILE A 97 2.18 -11.12 3.90
CA ILE A 97 1.35 -10.06 3.32
C ILE A 97 1.29 -10.21 1.80
N GLU A 98 2.44 -10.40 1.14
CA GLU A 98 2.54 -10.57 -0.30
C GLU A 98 1.68 -11.76 -0.77
N LYS A 99 1.85 -12.93 -0.14
CA LYS A 99 1.08 -14.13 -0.46
C LYS A 99 -0.43 -13.91 -0.27
N ASN A 100 -0.84 -13.28 0.82
CA ASN A 100 -2.25 -13.01 1.10
C ASN A 100 -2.86 -11.99 0.12
N LEU A 101 -2.10 -10.97 -0.29
CA LEU A 101 -2.54 -10.01 -1.29
C LEU A 101 -2.68 -10.67 -2.66
N ASN A 102 -1.72 -11.48 -3.08
CA ASN A 102 -1.79 -12.23 -4.34
C ASN A 102 -3.03 -13.13 -4.38
N TYR A 103 -3.31 -13.91 -3.33
CA TYR A 103 -4.53 -14.72 -3.28
C TYR A 103 -5.82 -13.91 -3.36
N LYS A 104 -5.86 -12.72 -2.74
CA LYS A 104 -7.04 -11.85 -2.81
C LYS A 104 -7.22 -11.28 -4.22
N ILE A 105 -6.13 -10.92 -4.89
CA ILE A 105 -6.14 -10.44 -6.28
C ILE A 105 -6.65 -11.56 -7.20
N ASP A 106 -6.05 -12.76 -7.14
CA ASP A 106 -6.47 -13.91 -7.95
C ASP A 106 -7.96 -14.26 -7.76
N SER A 107 -8.44 -14.19 -6.50
CA SER A 107 -9.84 -14.41 -6.19
C SER A 107 -10.76 -13.33 -6.74
N LEU A 108 -10.31 -12.07 -6.78
CA LEU A 108 -11.07 -10.96 -7.37
C LEU A 108 -11.12 -11.08 -8.89
N ASP A 109 -10.00 -11.41 -9.54
CA ASP A 109 -9.93 -11.62 -10.99
C ASP A 109 -10.89 -12.73 -11.42
N THR A 110 -10.88 -13.86 -10.71
CA THR A 110 -11.83 -14.96 -10.96
C THR A 110 -13.30 -14.51 -10.83
N LYS A 111 -13.61 -13.65 -9.85
CA LYS A 111 -14.96 -13.11 -9.67
C LYS A 111 -15.35 -12.14 -10.79
N ILE A 112 -14.42 -11.30 -11.22
CA ILE A 112 -14.61 -10.36 -12.33
C ILE A 112 -14.88 -11.14 -13.63
N ASP A 113 -14.09 -12.16 -13.93
CA ASP A 113 -14.29 -13.02 -15.11
C ASP A 113 -15.66 -13.70 -15.10
N SER A 114 -16.08 -14.20 -13.94
CA SER A 114 -17.42 -14.78 -13.79
C SER A 114 -18.53 -13.76 -14.01
N VAL A 115 -18.35 -12.51 -13.57
CA VAL A 115 -19.33 -11.43 -13.77
C VAL A 115 -19.38 -11.04 -15.24
N ASN A 116 -18.23 -10.86 -15.90
CA ASN A 116 -18.15 -10.56 -17.33
C ASN A 116 -18.86 -11.63 -18.15
N THR A 117 -18.61 -12.90 -17.87
CA THR A 117 -19.30 -14.03 -18.55
C THR A 117 -20.83 -13.96 -18.38
N LYS A 118 -21.31 -13.59 -17.19
CA LYS A 118 -22.76 -13.43 -16.93
C LYS A 118 -23.33 -12.23 -17.68
N ILE A 119 -22.60 -11.11 -17.74
CA ILE A 119 -22.99 -9.92 -18.51
C ILE A 119 -23.10 -10.27 -19.99
N ASP A 120 -22.08 -10.92 -20.57
CA ASP A 120 -22.09 -11.33 -21.98
C ASP A 120 -23.28 -12.24 -22.30
N PHE A 121 -23.59 -13.18 -21.40
CA PHE A 121 -24.73 -14.07 -21.54
C PHE A 121 -26.07 -13.30 -21.52
N VAL A 122 -26.23 -12.36 -20.59
CA VAL A 122 -27.43 -11.51 -20.50
C VAL A 122 -27.56 -10.64 -21.74
N GLU A 123 -26.48 -9.99 -22.18
CA GLU A 123 -26.46 -9.14 -23.36
C GLU A 123 -26.89 -9.92 -24.61
N LYS A 124 -26.32 -11.11 -24.83
CA LYS A 124 -26.68 -11.96 -25.97
C LYS A 124 -28.15 -12.37 -25.96
N ASN A 125 -28.71 -12.69 -24.79
CA ASN A 125 -30.12 -13.04 -24.68
C ASN A 125 -31.03 -11.84 -24.94
N LEU A 126 -30.70 -10.66 -24.41
CA LEU A 126 -31.45 -9.43 -24.67
C LEU A 126 -31.41 -9.04 -26.14
N GLN A 127 -30.25 -9.13 -26.81
CA GLN A 127 -30.13 -8.90 -28.25
C GLN A 127 -31.03 -9.86 -29.05
N LYS A 128 -31.05 -11.14 -28.68
CA LYS A 128 -31.92 -12.15 -29.30
C LYS A 128 -33.41 -11.83 -29.11
N ASP A 129 -33.82 -11.48 -27.89
CA ASP A 129 -35.21 -11.15 -27.58
C ASP A 129 -35.67 -9.90 -28.31
N LEU A 130 -34.82 -8.86 -28.38
CA LEU A 130 -35.07 -7.65 -29.17
C LEU A 130 -35.24 -7.97 -30.66
N PHE A 131 -34.39 -8.83 -31.23
CA PHE A 131 -34.50 -9.27 -32.62
C PHE A 131 -35.83 -9.98 -32.90
N ILE A 132 -36.24 -10.89 -32.01
CA ILE A 132 -37.52 -11.61 -32.10
C ILE A 132 -38.69 -10.63 -32.03
N LEU A 133 -38.65 -9.67 -31.09
CA LEU A 133 -39.69 -8.66 -30.92
C LEU A 133 -39.81 -7.77 -32.16
N ASN A 134 -38.69 -7.26 -32.68
CA ASN A 134 -38.67 -6.46 -33.90
C ASN A 134 -39.27 -7.21 -35.08
N THR A 135 -38.94 -8.51 -35.23
CA THR A 135 -39.52 -9.35 -36.28
C THR A 135 -41.04 -9.50 -36.12
N LYS A 136 -41.52 -9.71 -34.90
CA LYS A 136 -42.97 -9.81 -34.62
C LYS A 136 -43.69 -8.49 -34.91
N ILE A 137 -43.12 -7.35 -34.50
CA ILE A 137 -43.68 -6.03 -34.77
C ILE A 137 -43.78 -5.79 -36.28
N GLY A 138 -42.71 -6.06 -37.04
CA GLY A 138 -42.73 -5.90 -38.50
C GLY A 138 -43.79 -6.80 -39.19
N ASN A 139 -43.98 -8.02 -38.69
CA ASN A 139 -45.04 -8.91 -39.20
C ASN A 139 -46.45 -8.37 -38.89
N VAL A 140 -46.68 -7.84 -37.68
CA VAL A 140 -47.96 -7.21 -37.31
C VAL A 140 -48.22 -5.99 -38.18
N GLU A 141 -47.23 -5.12 -38.35
CA GLU A 141 -47.32 -3.93 -39.19
C GLU A 141 -47.69 -4.29 -40.65
N LYS A 142 -46.99 -5.25 -41.26
CA LYS A 142 -47.28 -5.73 -42.61
C LYS A 142 -48.70 -6.28 -42.74
N ASN A 143 -49.13 -7.09 -41.76
CA ASN A 143 -50.46 -7.69 -41.77
C ASN A 143 -51.57 -6.64 -41.61
N LEU A 144 -51.38 -5.65 -40.74
CA LEU A 144 -52.32 -4.55 -40.56
C LEU A 144 -52.41 -3.68 -41.82
N ASN A 145 -51.27 -3.28 -42.39
CA ASN A 145 -51.24 -2.52 -43.65
C ASN A 145 -51.97 -3.27 -44.76
N THR A 146 -51.70 -4.56 -44.94
CA THR A 146 -52.39 -5.39 -45.95
C THR A 146 -53.91 -5.44 -45.73
N LYS A 147 -54.36 -5.60 -44.48
CA LYS A 147 -55.80 -5.61 -44.15
C LYS A 147 -56.46 -4.26 -44.42
N ILE A 148 -55.83 -3.17 -43.98
CA ILE A 148 -56.31 -1.80 -44.17
C ILE A 148 -56.38 -1.48 -45.66
N ASP A 149 -55.34 -1.78 -46.43
CA ASP A 149 -55.30 -1.53 -47.88
C ASP A 149 -56.41 -2.29 -48.62
N ASN A 150 -56.65 -3.55 -48.24
CA ASN A 150 -57.73 -4.35 -48.81
C ASN A 150 -59.10 -3.77 -48.46
N GLU A 151 -59.33 -3.38 -47.20
CA GLU A 151 -60.61 -2.80 -46.75
C GLU A 151 -60.89 -1.45 -47.43
N VAL A 152 -59.88 -0.58 -47.51
CA VAL A 152 -59.95 0.71 -48.22
C VAL A 152 -60.26 0.48 -49.71
N LYS A 153 -59.64 -0.51 -50.34
CA LYS A 153 -59.90 -0.86 -51.74
C LYS A 153 -61.33 -1.36 -51.94
N ASN A 154 -61.84 -2.20 -51.05
CA ASN A 154 -63.22 -2.71 -51.09
C ASN A 154 -64.22 -1.56 -50.91
N LEU A 155 -64.05 -0.72 -49.88
CA LEU A 155 -64.91 0.44 -49.64
C LEU A 155 -64.93 1.41 -50.83
N ARG A 156 -63.76 1.68 -51.45
CA ARG A 156 -63.68 2.49 -52.69
C ARG A 156 -64.47 1.86 -53.83
N LYS A 157 -64.41 0.54 -54.01
CA LYS A 157 -65.16 -0.18 -55.04
C LYS A 157 -66.68 -0.09 -54.79
N ASP A 158 -67.11 -0.27 -53.55
CA ASP A 158 -68.52 -0.22 -53.16
C ASP A 158 -69.09 1.19 -53.35
N LEU A 159 -68.35 2.22 -52.91
CA LEU A 159 -68.71 3.64 -53.13
C LEU A 159 -68.81 3.98 -54.62
N ASN A 160 -67.83 3.57 -55.43
CA ASN A 160 -67.85 3.81 -56.87
C ASN A 160 -69.04 3.12 -57.55
N THR A 161 -69.39 1.90 -57.12
CA THR A 161 -70.54 1.17 -57.64
C THR A 161 -71.85 1.86 -57.24
N GLY A 162 -71.98 2.29 -55.98
CA GLY A 162 -73.11 3.07 -55.48
C GLY A 162 -73.29 4.39 -56.23
N ASN A 163 -72.21 5.16 -56.43
CA ASN A 163 -72.25 6.41 -57.20
C ASN A 163 -72.70 6.19 -58.64
N ARG A 164 -72.22 5.13 -59.30
CA ARG A 164 -72.65 4.77 -60.66
C ARG A 164 -74.14 4.43 -60.72
N LEU A 165 -74.67 3.72 -59.73
CA LEU A 165 -76.10 3.40 -59.63
C LEU A 165 -76.94 4.67 -59.44
N ILE A 166 -76.53 5.58 -58.55
CA ILE A 166 -77.21 6.86 -58.33
C ILE A 166 -77.21 7.70 -59.62
N HIS A 167 -76.07 7.83 -60.30
CA HIS A 167 -75.99 8.54 -61.58
C HIS A 167 -76.91 7.92 -62.64
N PHE A 168 -76.95 6.59 -62.74
CA PHE A 168 -77.86 5.88 -63.64
C PHE A 168 -79.33 6.18 -63.30
N MET A 169 -79.72 6.10 -62.02
CA MET A 169 -81.08 6.43 -61.57
C MET A 169 -81.47 7.86 -61.90
N ILE A 170 -80.60 8.84 -61.63
CA ILE A 170 -80.82 10.25 -61.98
C ILE A 170 -81.02 10.41 -63.50
N LEU A 171 -80.16 9.79 -64.31
CA LEU A 171 -80.23 9.87 -65.77
C LEU A 171 -81.52 9.22 -66.30
N THR A 172 -81.89 8.04 -65.80
CA THR A 172 -83.15 7.37 -66.17
C THR A 172 -84.38 8.19 -65.77
N ALA A 173 -84.39 8.79 -64.58
CA ALA A 173 -85.47 9.65 -64.12
C ALA A 173 -85.57 10.93 -64.97
N ALA A 174 -84.44 11.55 -65.34
CA ALA A 174 -84.41 12.73 -66.20
C ALA A 174 -84.91 12.44 -67.62
N ILE A 175 -84.60 11.27 -68.19
CA ILE A 175 -85.03 10.86 -69.54
C ILE A 175 -86.49 10.39 -69.55
N LEU A 176 -86.87 9.50 -68.63
CA LEU A 176 -88.19 8.86 -68.63
C LEU A 176 -89.26 9.69 -67.92
N GLY A 177 -88.88 10.51 -66.93
CA GLY A 177 -89.83 11.32 -66.14
C GLY A 177 -90.76 12.19 -66.99
N PRO A 178 -90.25 13.00 -67.94
CA PRO A 178 -91.10 13.77 -68.85
C PRO A 178 -92.03 12.90 -69.70
N ILE A 179 -91.55 11.75 -70.17
CA ILE A 179 -92.32 10.80 -71.00
C ILE A 179 -93.47 10.19 -70.18
N LEU A 180 -93.18 9.67 -68.98
CA LEU A 180 -94.17 9.12 -68.06
C LEU A 180 -95.21 10.18 -67.65
N ASN A 181 -94.78 11.41 -67.34
CA ASN A 181 -95.69 12.50 -67.01
C ASN A 181 -96.61 12.85 -68.19
N ALA A 182 -96.09 12.90 -69.41
CA ALA A 182 -96.89 13.15 -70.62
C ALA A 182 -97.92 12.03 -70.85
N LEU A 183 -97.53 10.77 -70.69
CA LEU A 183 -98.44 9.62 -70.79
C LEU A 183 -99.54 9.67 -69.72
N PHE A 184 -99.19 10.01 -68.48
CA PHE A 184 -100.13 10.13 -67.38
C PHE A 184 -101.13 11.28 -67.60
N MET A 185 -100.66 12.45 -68.04
CA MET A 185 -101.53 13.58 -68.38
C MET A 185 -102.47 13.25 -69.55
N LYS A 186 -101.99 12.54 -70.57
CA LYS A 186 -102.83 12.06 -71.68
C LYS A 186 -103.88 11.05 -71.22
N TYR A 187 -103.53 10.14 -70.31
CA TYR A 187 -104.47 9.20 -69.71
C TYR A 187 -105.55 9.92 -68.89
N LEU A 188 -105.17 10.91 -68.08
CA LEU A 188 -106.13 11.74 -67.32
C LEU A 188 -107.09 12.52 -68.22
N GLN A 189 -106.65 12.97 -69.40
CA GLN A 189 -107.53 13.60 -70.39
C GLN A 189 -108.57 12.64 -70.97
N PHE A 190 -108.30 11.33 -71.01
CA PHE A 190 -109.25 10.32 -71.52
C PHE A 190 -110.30 9.87 -70.48
N ILE A 191 -110.11 10.21 -69.20
CA ILE A 191 -111.03 9.85 -68.10
C ILE A 191 -111.99 11.01 -67.75
N LYS A 192 -111.78 12.20 -68.34
CA LYS A 192 -112.76 13.30 -68.34
C LYS A 192 -113.60 13.26 -69.60
#